data_AF-A0A846EK17-F1
#
_entry.id   AF-A0A846EK17-F1
#
_cell.length_a   1.000
_cell.length_b   1.000
_cell.length_c   1.000
_cell.angle_alpha   90.00
_cell.angle_beta   90.00
_cell.angle_gamma   90.00
#
_symmetry.space_group_name_H-M   'P 1'
#
loop_
_entity.id
_entity.type
_entity.pdbx_description
1 polymer ?
#
loop_
_entity_poly.entity_id
_entity_poly.type
_entity_poly.pdbx_seq_one_letter_code
_entity_poly.pdbx_strand_id
1 'polypeptide(L)'
;MSKKLSEAMKIANDLAPDEQLTLISHLLQRISLCEITPQSKYNITELEGIAPNLLGGMDAQEYITKMRNGEFPDLEIQETKTRKPA
;
A
#
# COMPACT_ATOMS: atom_id res chain seq x y z
N MET A 1 -17.56 21.61 -11.09
CA MET A 1 -17.94 21.23 -9.71
C MET A 1 -19.44 21.43 -9.54
N SER A 2 -20.10 20.60 -8.72
CA SER A 2 -21.53 20.77 -8.41
C SER A 2 -21.76 22.07 -7.63
N LYS A 3 -22.82 22.82 -7.96
CA LYS A 3 -23.19 24.09 -7.28
C LYS A 3 -23.37 23.90 -5.76
N LYS A 4 -23.96 22.77 -5.36
CA LYS A 4 -24.16 22.42 -3.95
C LYS A 4 -22.85 22.23 -3.19
N LEU A 5 -21.84 21.67 -3.85
CA LEU A 5 -20.52 21.45 -3.23
C LEU A 5 -19.79 22.78 -3.01
N SER A 6 -19.87 23.70 -3.98
CA SER A 6 -19.26 25.02 -3.84
C SER A 6 -19.90 25.85 -2.74
N GLU A 7 -21.21 25.73 -2.53
CA GLU A 7 -21.90 26.40 -1.43
C GLU A 7 -21.51 25.81 -0.07
N ALA A 8 -21.44 24.48 0.04
CA ALA A 8 -20.98 23.82 1.26
C ALA A 8 -19.54 24.20 1.63
N MET A 9 -18.65 24.35 0.65
CA MET A 9 -17.27 24.80 0.86
C MET A 9 -17.20 26.25 1.37
N LYS A 10 -18.04 27.15 0.85
CA LYS A 10 -18.11 28.53 1.34
C LYS A 10 -18.54 28.55 2.81
N ILE A 11 -19.62 27.83 3.13
CA ILE A 11 -20.12 27.73 4.50
C ILE A 11 -19.04 27.14 5.41
N ALA A 12 -18.37 26.05 4.98
CA ALA A 12 -17.28 25.40 5.70
C ALA A 12 -16.15 26.37 6.08
N ASN A 13 -15.78 27.27 5.17
CA ASN A 13 -14.71 28.26 5.38
C ASN A 13 -15.11 29.39 6.34
N ASP A 14 -16.41 29.67 6.47
CA ASP A 14 -16.92 30.72 7.34
C ASP A 14 -17.07 30.25 8.81
N LEU A 15 -16.96 28.95 9.08
CA LEU A 15 -16.99 28.38 10.44
C LEU A 15 -15.71 28.67 11.22
N ALA A 16 -15.81 28.69 12.55
CA ALA A 16 -14.63 28.76 13.42
C ALA A 16 -13.78 27.47 13.30
N PRO A 17 -12.47 27.53 13.59
CA PRO A 17 -11.58 26.36 13.46
C PRO A 17 -12.07 25.11 14.22
N ASP A 18 -12.61 25.28 15.43
CA ASP A 18 -13.13 24.17 16.24
C ASP A 18 -14.37 23.52 15.61
N GLU A 19 -15.24 24.33 15.00
CA GLU A 19 -16.43 23.86 14.30
C GLU A 19 -16.06 23.18 12.98
N GLN A 20 -15.01 23.66 12.29
CA GLN A 20 -14.46 23.00 11.11
C GLN A 20 -13.93 21.60 11.45
N LEU A 21 -13.20 21.44 12.56
CA LEU A 21 -12.73 20.13 13.02
C LEU A 21 -13.89 19.19 13.33
N THR A 22 -14.94 19.71 13.97
CA THR A 22 -16.17 18.95 14.25
C THR A 22 -16.87 18.50 12.97
N LEU A 23 -16.97 19.39 11.98
CA LEU A 23 -17.53 19.08 10.67
C LEU A 23 -16.72 18.00 9.94
N ILE A 24 -15.38 18.09 9.97
CA ILE A 24 -14.48 17.09 9.37
C ILE A 24 -14.71 15.72 10.03
N SER A 25 -14.76 15.67 11.36
CA SER A 25 -15.01 14.42 12.11
C SER A 25 -16.33 13.77 11.70
N HIS A 26 -17.42 14.56 11.66
CA HIS A 26 -18.73 14.08 11.24
C HIS A 26 -18.74 13.56 9.79
N LEU A 27 -18.07 14.26 8.87
CA LEU A 27 -17.96 13.82 7.47
C LEU A 27 -17.14 12.53 7.33
N LEU A 28 -16.01 12.43 8.04
CA LEU A 28 -15.17 11.22 8.07
C LEU A 28 -15.94 10.02 8.62
N GLN A 29 -16.71 10.20 9.70
CA GLN A 29 -17.52 9.13 10.27
C GLN A 29 -18.57 8.64 9.25
N ARG A 30 -19.24 9.55 8.56
CA ARG A 30 -20.20 9.19 7.50
C ARG A 30 -19.55 8.47 6.32
N ILE A 31 -18.36 8.90 5.92
CA ILE A 31 -17.62 8.30 4.82
C ILE A 31 -17.06 6.92 5.21
N SER A 32 -16.65 6.73 6.47
CA SER A 32 -16.16 5.44 6.96
C SER A 32 -17.21 4.32 6.92
N LEU A 33 -18.50 4.68 6.95
CA LEU A 33 -19.62 3.76 6.79
C LEU A 33 -19.91 3.43 5.32
N CYS A 34 -19.40 4.24 4.40
CA CYS A 34 -19.37 3.84 3.00
C CYS A 34 -18.18 2.88 2.84
N GLU A 35 -18.44 1.66 2.40
CA GLU A 35 -17.41 0.74 1.90
C GLU A 35 -16.76 1.36 0.66
N ILE A 36 -15.91 2.37 0.87
CA ILE A 36 -14.94 2.78 -0.13
C ILE A 36 -13.96 1.63 -0.16
N THR A 37 -14.25 0.61 -0.97
CA THR A 37 -13.26 -0.36 -1.37
C THR A 37 -12.12 0.47 -1.98
N PRO A 38 -10.96 0.60 -1.31
CA PRO A 38 -9.86 1.32 -1.90
C PRO A 38 -9.60 0.63 -3.23
N GLN A 39 -9.73 1.37 -4.34
CA GLN A 39 -9.26 0.82 -5.61
C GLN A 39 -7.79 0.52 -5.38
N SER A 40 -7.45 -0.78 -5.33
CA SER A 40 -6.09 -1.21 -5.16
C SER A 40 -5.30 -0.57 -6.29
N LYS A 41 -4.45 0.40 -5.96
CA LYS A 41 -3.58 1.06 -6.94
C LYS A 41 -2.58 0.07 -7.53
N TYR A 42 -2.40 -1.07 -6.87
CA TYR A 42 -1.46 -2.11 -7.20
C TYR A 42 -2.23 -3.38 -7.50
N ASN A 43 -1.96 -3.98 -8.65
CA ASN A 43 -2.45 -5.32 -8.92
C ASN A 43 -1.61 -6.30 -8.10
N ILE A 44 -2.23 -7.25 -7.39
CA ILE A 44 -1.49 -8.27 -6.63
C ILE A 44 -0.59 -9.10 -7.58
N THR A 45 -0.96 -9.20 -8.86
CA THR A 45 -0.09 -9.82 -9.89
C THR A 45 1.15 -8.99 -10.22
N GLU A 46 1.29 -7.74 -9.77
CA GLU A 46 2.59 -7.02 -9.81
C GLU A 46 3.63 -7.68 -8.92
N LEU A 47 3.20 -8.44 -7.91
CA LEU A 47 4.07 -9.26 -7.07
C LEU A 47 4.41 -10.61 -7.73
N GLU A 48 3.70 -11.02 -8.79
CA GLU A 48 4.08 -12.21 -9.58
C GLU A 48 5.40 -11.93 -10.29
N GLY A 49 6.46 -12.63 -9.88
CA GLY A 49 7.80 -12.47 -10.44
C GLY A 49 8.70 -11.47 -9.71
N ILE A 50 8.24 -10.80 -8.64
CA ILE A 50 9.13 -10.00 -7.76
C ILE A 50 10.06 -10.88 -6.90
N ALA A 51 9.84 -12.19 -6.86
CA ALA A 51 10.85 -13.13 -6.43
C ALA A 51 10.61 -14.52 -7.04
N PRO A 52 11.15 -14.84 -8.22
CA PRO A 52 11.46 -16.23 -8.51
C PRO A 52 12.63 -16.58 -7.59
N ASN A 53 12.33 -17.01 -6.35
CA ASN A 53 13.29 -17.63 -5.46
C ASN A 53 14.53 -16.78 -5.13
N LEU A 54 14.38 -15.66 -4.40
CA LEU A 54 15.53 -14.93 -3.82
C LEU A 54 16.40 -15.82 -2.92
N LEU A 55 15.83 -16.88 -2.36
CA LEU A 55 16.52 -17.89 -1.56
C LEU A 55 16.82 -19.18 -2.35
N GLY A 56 16.84 -19.14 -3.68
CA GLY A 56 17.07 -20.33 -4.52
C GLY A 56 16.01 -21.43 -4.40
N GLY A 57 14.85 -21.13 -3.79
CA GLY A 57 13.78 -22.08 -3.50
C GLY A 57 13.83 -22.64 -2.08
N MET A 58 14.73 -22.14 -1.23
CA MET A 58 14.76 -22.44 0.20
C MET A 58 13.55 -21.80 0.89
N ASP A 59 12.89 -22.59 1.74
CA ASP A 59 11.80 -22.11 2.57
C ASP A 59 12.28 -21.00 3.53
N ALA A 60 11.42 -20.01 3.79
CA ALA A 60 11.77 -18.87 4.63
C ALA A 60 12.12 -19.28 6.08
N GLN A 61 11.48 -20.32 6.63
CA GLN A 61 11.81 -20.84 7.96
C GLN A 61 13.15 -21.57 7.96
N GLU A 62 13.45 -22.29 6.88
CA GLU A 62 14.72 -23.00 6.75
C GLU A 62 15.91 -22.01 6.69
N TYR A 63 15.76 -20.90 5.95
CA TYR A 63 16.76 -19.83 5.90
C TYR A 63 17.02 -19.23 7.29
N ILE A 64 15.97 -18.86 8.02
CA ILE A 64 16.10 -18.30 9.38
C ILE A 64 16.76 -19.30 10.32
N THR A 65 16.44 -20.58 10.19
CA THR A 65 17.01 -21.65 11.01
C THR A 65 18.51 -21.79 10.77
N LYS A 66 18.96 -21.80 9.51
CA LYS A 66 20.39 -21.85 9.16
C LYS A 66 21.13 -20.61 9.65
N MET A 67 20.55 -19.42 9.47
CA MET A 67 21.10 -18.16 9.98
C MET A 67 21.27 -18.17 11.51
N ARG A 68 20.31 -18.72 12.26
CA ARG A 68 20.41 -18.87 13.73
C ARG A 68 21.49 -19.84 14.16
N ASN A 69 21.75 -20.87 13.35
CA ASN A 69 22.77 -21.87 13.59
C ASN A 69 24.18 -21.41 13.13
N GLY A 70 24.29 -20.21 12.55
CA GLY A 70 25.55 -19.66 12.04
C GLY A 70 25.98 -20.21 10.68
N GLU A 71 25.11 -20.97 10.01
CA GLU A 71 25.30 -21.45 8.65
C GLU A 71 24.74 -20.39 7.70
N PHE A 72 25.63 -19.64 7.03
CA PHE A 72 25.23 -18.68 6.01
C PHE A 72 25.15 -19.42 4.67
N PRO A 73 23.94 -19.70 4.14
CA PRO A 73 23.82 -20.36 2.86
C PRO A 73 24.33 -19.42 1.76
N ASP A 74 25.25 -19.90 0.93
CA ASP A 74 25.64 -19.25 -0.32
C ASP A 74 24.47 -19.35 -1.29
N LEU A 75 23.58 -18.37 -1.23
CA LEU A 75 22.46 -18.25 -2.14
C LEU A 75 23.00 -17.70 -3.46
N GLU A 76 23.11 -18.56 -4.48
CA GLU A 76 23.38 -18.12 -5.84
C GLU A 76 22.21 -17.24 -6.32
N ILE A 77 22.38 -15.93 -6.19
CA ILE A 77 21.48 -14.96 -6.82
C ILE A 77 21.70 -15.13 -8.31
N GLN A 78 20.77 -15.81 -9.00
CA GLN A 78 20.79 -15.87 -10.45
C GLN A 78 20.63 -14.43 -10.95
N GLU A 79 21.71 -13.84 -11.48
CA GLU A 79 21.65 -12.54 -12.13
C GLU A 79 20.67 -12.65 -13.30
N THR A 80 19.44 -12.16 -13.09
CA THR A 80 18.47 -12.03 -14.16
C THR A 80 19.05 -11.05 -15.18
N LYS A 81 19.62 -11.59 -16.26
CA LYS A 81 20.02 -10.80 -17.43
C LYS A 81 18.82 -9.96 -17.84
N THR A 82 18.90 -8.66 -17.59
CA THR A 82 17.95 -7.66 -18.11
C THR A 82 17.93 -7.80 -19.63
N ARG A 83 16.88 -8.41 -20.17
CA ARG A 83 16.66 -8.45 -21.62
C ARG A 83 16.43 -7.01 -22.08
N LYS A 84 17.36 -6.50 -22.88
CA LYS A 84 17.23 -5.22 -23.60
C LYS A 84 15.97 -5.29 -24.48
N PRO A 85 15.07 -4.31 -24.45
CA PRO A 85 13.94 -4.29 -25.37
C PRO A 85 14.46 -4.07 -26.81
N ALA A 86 13.93 -4.86 -27.74
CA ALA A 86 14.12 -4.71 -29.18
C ALA A 86 13.17 -3.66 -29.74
#